data_AF-A0A8X7BJR1-F1
#
_entry.id   AF-A0A8X7BJR1-F1
#
_cell.length_a   1.000
_cell.length_b   1.000
_cell.length_c   1.000
_cell.angle_alpha   90.00
_cell.angle_beta   90.00
_cell.angle_gamma   90.00
#
_symmetry.space_group_name_H-M   'P 1'
#
loop_
_entity.id
_entity.type
_entity.pdbx_description
1 polymer ?
#
loop_
_entity_poly.entity_id
_entity_poly.type
_entity_poly.pdbx_seq_one_letter_code
_entity_poly.pdbx_strand_id
1 'polypeptide(L)'
;MRVQLQRDASAGNFAKQLMDIGNGRMEIDESTQCITLPANFCKITESIDELVQKVFPNYKNHQWLSTRAILVAKNIDVNTINFTIQHGIPSETTTYKSIDTVENQDEVINYPTEFLNSLDLPGTPPHVLTLKIGVPIILLRNINPPRLCNGTRLSVKKMMNNVIEATILTGKFKGEDVLLPRIPMIPTDMPFEFKRLQFPVRLAFAMTINKAQGQSLQVCGLNLENPCFSHGQLYVACSRVRKPSDLFVYAPDGKTRNIVYRRLSWNNFQDGDLFNSCQVIYSQFGLAIHQNDHQARRRFVEWAPNEIAVVPDFHKRILFSDEAHFWLNGYVNKQNCRIWSEANPQVYVETPLHPEKLTVWCTL
;
A
#
# COMPACT_ATOMS: atom_id res chain seq x y z
N MET A 1 6.86 -0.86 -15.68
CA MET A 1 8.16 -1.48 -15.97
C MET A 1 9.22 -0.39 -15.90
N ARG A 2 10.20 -0.44 -14.97
CA ARG A 2 11.28 0.56 -14.90
C ARG A 2 12.41 0.11 -15.80
N VAL A 3 12.60 0.85 -16.90
CA VAL A 3 13.52 0.55 -18.01
C VAL A 3 14.97 0.76 -17.56
N GLN A 4 15.84 -0.16 -18.00
CA GLN A 4 17.29 -0.10 -17.87
C GLN A 4 17.83 1.29 -18.23
N LEU A 5 18.37 1.99 -17.25
CA LEU A 5 19.18 3.19 -17.44
C LEU A 5 20.43 3.02 -16.58
N GLN A 6 21.32 2.12 -17.01
CA GLN A 6 22.76 2.05 -16.76
C GLN A 6 23.26 0.64 -17.09
N ARG A 7 24.44 0.54 -17.70
CA ARG A 7 25.11 -0.71 -18.15
C ARG A 7 25.59 -1.58 -16.97
N ASP A 8 24.80 -1.72 -15.92
CA ASP A 8 25.11 -2.50 -14.72
C ASP A 8 24.53 -3.92 -14.87
N ALA A 9 25.40 -4.90 -15.14
CA ALA A 9 25.01 -6.29 -15.35
C ALA A 9 24.28 -6.88 -14.12
N SER A 10 24.61 -6.42 -12.91
CA SER A 10 23.96 -6.87 -11.67
C SER A 10 22.49 -6.42 -11.60
N ALA A 11 22.20 -5.20 -12.07
CA ALA A 11 20.84 -4.67 -12.12
C ALA A 11 19.97 -5.40 -13.17
N GLY A 12 20.57 -5.83 -14.29
CA GLY A 12 19.90 -6.64 -15.30
C GLY A 12 19.49 -8.02 -14.78
N ASN A 13 20.39 -8.70 -14.06
CA ASN A 13 20.08 -9.99 -13.43
C ASN A 13 19.00 -9.86 -12.34
N PHE A 14 19.11 -8.83 -11.49
CA PHE A 14 18.10 -8.52 -10.48
C PHE A 14 16.72 -8.29 -11.10
N ALA A 15 16.62 -7.51 -12.18
CA ALA A 15 15.37 -7.28 -12.88
C ALA A 15 14.77 -8.58 -13.45
N LYS A 16 15.59 -9.47 -13.99
CA LYS A 16 15.14 -10.79 -14.47
C LYS A 16 14.59 -11.65 -13.33
N GLN A 17 15.34 -11.80 -12.25
CA GLN A 17 14.91 -12.55 -11.06
C GLN A 17 13.63 -11.98 -10.45
N LEU A 18 13.51 -10.66 -10.41
CA LEU A 18 12.29 -9.98 -9.96
C LEU A 18 11.10 -10.32 -10.87
N MET A 19 11.29 -10.38 -12.18
CA MET A 19 10.26 -10.82 -13.13
C MET A 19 9.90 -12.31 -12.94
N ASP A 20 10.87 -13.17 -12.62
CA ASP A 20 10.61 -14.59 -12.37
C ASP A 20 9.78 -14.78 -11.08
N ILE A 21 10.04 -13.98 -10.04
CA ILE A 21 9.17 -13.89 -8.85
C ILE A 21 7.77 -13.43 -9.24
N GLY A 22 7.66 -12.32 -9.98
CA GLY A 22 6.36 -11.74 -10.38
C GLY A 22 5.53 -12.65 -11.29
N ASN A 23 6.18 -13.48 -12.10
CA ASN A 23 5.52 -14.43 -13.01
C ASN A 23 5.35 -15.83 -12.41
N GLY A 24 5.77 -16.07 -11.16
CA GLY A 24 5.60 -17.36 -10.49
C GLY A 24 6.41 -18.48 -11.12
N ARG A 25 7.59 -18.14 -11.66
CA ARG A 25 8.56 -19.06 -12.30
C ARG A 25 9.60 -19.61 -11.32
N MET A 26 9.59 -19.12 -10.09
CA MET A 26 10.42 -19.66 -9.00
C MET A 26 9.99 -21.08 -8.66
N GLU A 27 10.95 -21.95 -8.39
CA GLU A 27 10.68 -23.30 -7.90
C GLU A 27 10.00 -23.22 -6.52
N ILE A 28 8.90 -23.97 -6.38
CA ILE A 28 8.10 -24.03 -5.16
C ILE A 28 8.40 -25.38 -4.51
N ASP A 29 8.82 -25.35 -3.26
CA ASP A 29 8.94 -26.55 -2.43
C ASP A 29 7.53 -27.07 -2.10
N GLU A 30 7.19 -28.26 -2.61
CA GLU A 30 5.85 -28.85 -2.48
C GLU A 30 5.42 -29.08 -1.03
N SER A 31 6.39 -29.34 -0.14
CA SER A 31 6.11 -29.63 1.28
C SER A 31 5.75 -28.37 2.06
N THR A 32 6.38 -27.24 1.74
CA THR A 32 6.20 -25.97 2.46
C THR A 32 5.33 -24.96 1.72
N GLN A 33 5.08 -25.17 0.43
CA GLN A 33 4.44 -24.21 -0.49
C GLN A 33 5.17 -22.86 -0.53
N CYS A 34 6.48 -22.88 -0.29
CA CYS A 34 7.35 -21.70 -0.24
C CYS A 34 8.39 -21.74 -1.37
N ILE A 35 8.86 -20.56 -1.74
CA ILE A 35 10.03 -20.39 -2.60
C ILE A 35 11.25 -20.10 -1.73
N THR A 36 12.43 -20.46 -2.24
CA THR A 36 13.71 -20.02 -1.69
C THR A 36 14.20 -18.81 -2.49
N LEU A 37 14.56 -17.73 -1.80
CA LEU A 37 15.10 -16.55 -2.48
C LEU A 37 16.54 -16.83 -2.95
N PRO A 38 16.91 -16.49 -4.20
CA PRO A 38 18.28 -16.71 -4.68
C PRO A 38 19.31 -15.93 -3.85
N ALA A 39 20.47 -16.53 -3.57
CA ALA A 39 21.50 -15.91 -2.73
C ALA A 39 22.01 -14.55 -3.27
N ASN A 40 21.95 -14.34 -4.58
CA ASN A 40 22.36 -13.08 -5.23
C ASN A 40 21.22 -12.07 -5.41
N PHE A 41 19.99 -12.40 -5.00
CA PHE A 41 18.80 -11.57 -5.19
C PHE A 41 18.64 -10.52 -4.07
N CYS A 42 19.02 -10.88 -2.85
CA CYS A 42 18.90 -10.03 -1.66
C CYS A 42 19.91 -10.45 -0.59
N LYS A 43 20.05 -9.61 0.44
CA LYS A 43 20.83 -9.95 1.65
C LYS A 43 19.87 -10.52 2.70
N ILE A 44 19.93 -11.82 2.91
CA ILE A 44 19.19 -12.47 4.00
C ILE A 44 19.79 -12.05 5.34
N THR A 45 18.92 -11.76 6.30
CA THR A 45 19.27 -11.48 7.70
C THR A 45 18.73 -12.59 8.59
N GLU A 46 19.41 -12.88 9.70
CA GLU A 46 19.08 -13.98 10.62
C GLU A 46 17.98 -13.60 11.62
N SER A 47 17.76 -12.30 11.85
CA SER A 47 16.75 -11.80 12.79
C SER A 47 16.16 -10.46 12.35
N ILE A 48 15.04 -10.07 12.95
CA ILE A 48 14.44 -8.74 12.77
C ILE A 48 15.39 -7.65 13.29
N ASP A 49 16.11 -7.90 14.38
CA ASP A 49 17.06 -6.95 14.93
C ASP A 49 18.22 -6.71 13.96
N GLU A 50 18.75 -7.76 13.33
CA GLU A 50 19.75 -7.61 12.28
C GLU A 50 19.17 -6.83 11.08
N LEU A 51 17.94 -7.14 10.65
CA LEU A 51 17.25 -6.40 9.60
C LEU A 51 17.17 -4.90 9.92
N VAL A 52 16.75 -4.57 11.14
CA VAL A 52 16.69 -3.19 11.64
C VAL A 52 18.05 -2.53 11.60
N GLN A 53 19.09 -3.20 12.11
CA GLN A 53 20.46 -2.67 12.14
C GLN A 53 21.05 -2.47 10.73
N LYS A 54 20.75 -3.33 9.75
CA LYS A 54 21.24 -3.20 8.36
C LYS A 54 20.51 -2.11 7.60
N VAL A 55 19.20 -1.96 7.81
CA VAL A 55 18.39 -0.93 7.17
C VAL A 55 18.64 0.43 7.82
N PHE A 56 18.79 0.47 9.14
CA PHE A 56 18.98 1.67 9.94
C PHE A 56 20.26 1.62 10.82
N PRO A 57 21.47 1.48 10.24
CA PRO A 57 22.72 1.46 11.02
C PRO A 57 23.04 2.75 11.79
N ASN A 58 22.43 3.87 11.39
CA ASN A 58 22.62 5.16 12.05
C ASN A 58 21.30 5.94 12.08
N TYR A 59 20.88 6.31 13.29
CA TYR A 59 19.66 7.07 13.53
C TYR A 59 19.88 8.60 13.50
N LYS A 60 21.13 9.07 13.44
CA LYS A 60 21.48 10.50 13.59
C LYS A 60 21.29 11.32 12.32
N ASN A 61 21.29 10.71 11.14
CA ASN A 61 21.12 11.44 9.87
C ASN A 61 19.66 11.36 9.39
N HIS A 62 18.87 12.36 9.79
CA HIS A 62 17.43 12.40 9.52
C HIS A 62 17.07 12.41 8.03
N GLN A 63 17.86 13.08 7.18
CA GLN A 63 17.63 13.13 5.74
C GLN A 63 17.93 11.79 5.06
N TRP A 64 18.87 11.04 5.60
CA TRP A 64 19.20 9.69 5.14
C TRP A 64 18.16 8.64 5.59
N LEU A 65 17.53 8.80 6.76
CA LEU A 65 16.42 7.94 7.21
C LEU A 65 15.22 7.98 6.24
N SER A 66 15.06 9.08 5.52
CA SER A 66 13.93 9.34 4.63
C SER A 66 13.84 8.43 3.40
N THR A 67 14.98 7.87 2.97
CA THR A 67 15.05 7.05 1.75
C THR A 67 14.97 5.55 2.05
N ARG A 68 14.70 5.19 3.31
CA ARG A 68 14.69 3.83 3.80
C ARG A 68 13.36 3.49 4.46
N ALA A 69 12.95 2.24 4.39
CA ALA A 69 11.82 1.72 5.14
C ALA A 69 11.96 0.20 5.30
N ILE A 70 11.34 -0.33 6.35
CA ILE A 70 11.05 -1.76 6.46
C ILE A 70 9.62 -2.00 5.97
N LEU A 71 9.45 -3.00 5.13
CA LEU A 71 8.15 -3.40 4.61
C LEU A 71 7.70 -4.69 5.27
N VAL A 72 6.42 -4.75 5.57
CA VAL A 72 5.74 -5.92 6.14
C VAL A 72 4.45 -6.21 5.38
N ALA A 73 3.98 -7.45 5.42
CA ALA A 73 2.72 -7.81 4.80
C ALA A 73 1.51 -7.24 5.56
N LYS A 74 1.52 -7.32 6.90
CA LYS A 74 0.37 -7.00 7.77
C LYS A 74 0.60 -5.74 8.60
N ASN A 75 -0.49 -5.05 8.96
CA ASN A 75 -0.42 -3.83 9.78
C ASN A 75 0.05 -4.09 11.22
N ILE A 76 -0.26 -5.27 11.79
CA ILE A 76 0.11 -5.60 13.18
C ILE A 76 1.63 -5.56 13.37
N ASP A 77 2.38 -6.05 12.38
CA ASP A 77 3.85 -6.09 12.41
C ASP A 77 4.48 -4.69 12.25
N VAL A 78 3.76 -3.74 11.61
CA VAL A 78 4.23 -2.37 11.41
C VAL A 78 4.45 -1.68 12.75
N ASN A 79 3.49 -1.82 13.67
CA ASN A 79 3.51 -1.13 14.96
C ASN A 79 4.69 -1.63 15.81
N THR A 80 4.85 -2.95 15.91
CA THR A 80 5.93 -3.58 16.67
C THR A 80 7.30 -3.08 16.22
N ILE A 81 7.59 -3.14 14.91
CA ILE A 81 8.89 -2.70 14.37
C ILE A 81 9.11 -1.20 14.58
N ASN A 82 8.10 -0.37 14.33
CA ASN A 82 8.20 1.08 14.53
C ASN A 82 8.53 1.43 15.99
N PHE A 83 7.87 0.76 16.95
CA PHE A 83 8.14 0.99 18.37
C PHE A 83 9.54 0.51 18.75
N THR A 84 9.96 -0.68 18.35
CA THR A 84 11.32 -1.18 18.64
C THR A 84 12.39 -0.20 18.15
N ILE A 85 12.26 0.29 16.92
CA ILE A 85 13.20 1.27 16.35
C ILE A 85 13.17 2.58 17.14
N GLN A 86 11.98 3.10 17.44
CA GLN A 86 11.85 4.37 18.16
C GLN A 86 12.45 4.31 19.58
N HIS A 87 12.29 3.21 20.30
CA HIS A 87 12.86 3.03 21.63
C HIS A 87 14.39 3.06 21.61
N GLY A 88 15.02 2.52 20.56
CA GLY A 88 16.48 2.53 20.38
C GLY A 88 17.08 3.91 20.05
N ILE A 89 16.28 4.93 19.75
CA ILE A 89 16.78 6.27 19.39
C ILE A 89 17.01 7.12 20.65
N PRO A 90 18.24 7.59 20.94
CA PRO A 90 18.53 8.44 22.10
C PRO A 90 18.12 9.90 21.85
N SER A 91 16.82 10.16 21.83
CA SER A 91 16.21 11.50 21.72
C SER A 91 15.05 11.61 22.69
N GLU A 92 14.78 12.84 23.14
CA GLU A 92 13.60 13.16 23.94
C GLU A 92 12.31 12.78 23.21
N THR A 93 11.38 12.23 23.99
CA THR A 93 10.10 11.71 23.52
C THR A 93 9.00 12.71 23.86
N THR A 94 8.10 12.98 22.92
CA THR A 94 6.87 13.74 23.14
C THR A 94 5.67 12.84 22.84
N THR A 95 4.70 12.84 23.76
CA THR A 95 3.50 12.01 23.67
C THR A 95 2.25 12.87 23.53
N TYR A 96 1.43 12.56 22.54
CA TYR A 96 0.15 13.21 22.27
C TYR A 96 -0.99 12.21 22.44
N LYS A 97 -1.86 12.46 23.42
CA LYS A 97 -3.12 11.71 23.57
C LYS A 97 -4.20 12.30 22.67
N SER A 98 -4.98 11.44 22.01
CA SER A 98 -6.14 11.86 21.24
C SER A 98 -7.30 12.24 22.16
N ILE A 99 -8.27 12.96 21.60
CA ILE A 99 -9.57 13.17 22.20
C ILE A 99 -10.56 12.36 21.38
N ASP A 100 -11.17 11.36 22.02
CA ASP A 100 -12.13 10.45 21.38
C ASP A 100 -13.53 10.79 21.91
N THR A 101 -14.51 10.87 21.01
CA THR A 101 -15.87 11.31 21.33
C THR A 101 -16.88 10.53 20.51
N VAL A 102 -17.88 9.94 21.15
CA VAL A 102 -19.04 9.34 20.46
C VAL A 102 -19.88 10.46 19.86
N GLU A 103 -20.28 10.33 18.60
CA GLU A 103 -21.11 11.36 17.96
C GLU A 103 -22.57 11.29 18.44
N ASN A 104 -23.09 10.07 18.70
CA ASN A 104 -24.41 9.85 19.27
C ASN A 104 -24.39 9.86 20.81
N GLN A 105 -25.07 10.82 21.44
CA GLN A 105 -25.12 10.96 22.90
C GLN A 105 -25.82 9.78 23.59
N ASP A 106 -26.78 9.13 22.92
CA ASP A 106 -27.52 7.99 23.47
C ASP A 106 -26.63 6.74 23.59
N GLU A 107 -25.53 6.70 22.83
CA GLU A 107 -24.59 5.58 22.81
C GLU A 107 -23.38 5.77 23.73
N VAL A 108 -23.25 6.95 24.36
CA VAL A 108 -22.11 7.27 25.26
C VAL A 108 -22.01 6.29 26.44
N ILE A 109 -23.15 5.78 26.91
CA ILE A 109 -23.20 4.77 27.98
C ILE A 109 -22.70 3.42 27.48
N ASN A 110 -22.96 3.08 26.21
CA ASN A 110 -22.59 1.81 25.61
C ASN A 110 -21.10 1.76 25.22
N TYR A 111 -20.51 2.92 24.90
CA TYR A 111 -19.12 3.02 24.43
C TYR A 111 -18.33 4.00 25.31
N PRO A 112 -17.78 3.55 26.45
CA PRO A 112 -16.99 4.40 27.33
C PRO A 112 -15.71 4.89 26.64
N THR A 113 -15.17 6.03 27.08
CA THR A 113 -14.01 6.65 26.44
C THR A 113 -12.77 5.75 26.50
N GLU A 114 -12.62 4.95 27.56
CA GLU A 114 -11.55 3.96 27.72
C GLU A 114 -11.60 2.89 26.62
N PHE A 115 -12.81 2.47 26.23
CA PHE A 115 -12.99 1.55 25.11
C PHE A 115 -12.57 2.21 23.81
N LEU A 116 -12.99 3.44 23.55
CA LEU A 116 -12.59 4.18 22.34
C LEU A 116 -11.07 4.35 22.26
N ASN A 117 -10.43 4.73 23.36
CA ASN A 117 -8.98 4.91 23.46
C ASN A 117 -8.20 3.62 23.18
N SER A 118 -8.82 2.44 23.39
CA SER A 118 -8.21 1.14 23.10
C SER A 118 -8.22 0.76 21.62
N LEU A 119 -9.05 1.43 20.80
CA LEU A 119 -9.20 1.11 19.38
C LEU A 119 -8.00 1.59 18.54
N ASP A 120 -7.33 0.65 17.88
CA ASP A 120 -6.33 0.91 16.84
C ASP A 120 -6.89 0.54 15.46
N LEU A 121 -7.62 1.47 14.85
CA LEU A 121 -8.32 1.22 13.59
C LEU A 121 -7.42 1.51 12.37
N PRO A 122 -7.62 0.80 11.24
CA PRO A 122 -6.96 1.14 9.99
C PRO A 122 -7.30 2.57 9.57
N GLY A 123 -6.28 3.34 9.15
CA GLY A 123 -6.48 4.68 8.61
C GLY A 123 -6.76 5.78 9.63
N THR A 124 -6.87 5.48 10.93
CA THR A 124 -6.89 6.48 12.00
C THR A 124 -5.55 6.52 12.75
N PRO A 125 -5.17 7.66 13.34
CA PRO A 125 -3.99 7.72 14.20
C PRO A 125 -4.25 6.99 15.54
N PRO A 126 -3.19 6.48 16.20
CA PRO A 126 -3.32 5.86 17.51
C PRO A 126 -3.77 6.87 18.57
N HIS A 127 -4.44 6.39 19.63
CA HIS A 127 -4.80 7.22 20.77
C HIS A 127 -3.55 7.84 21.42
N VAL A 128 -2.55 7.00 21.71
CA VAL A 128 -1.24 7.44 22.21
C VAL A 128 -0.27 7.55 21.05
N LEU A 129 -0.04 8.78 20.57
CA LEU A 129 0.95 9.07 19.53
C LEU A 129 2.24 9.56 20.16
N THR A 130 3.26 8.70 20.14
CA THR A 130 4.59 8.97 20.70
C THR A 130 5.56 9.30 19.58
N LEU A 131 6.22 10.47 19.63
CA LEU A 131 7.12 10.96 18.58
C LEU A 131 8.44 11.48 19.17
N LYS A 132 9.48 11.56 18.33
CA LYS A 132 10.78 12.17 18.63
C LYS A 132 11.16 13.10 17.47
N ILE A 133 12.03 14.08 17.70
CA ILE A 133 12.53 14.94 16.61
C ILE A 133 13.31 14.08 15.60
N GLY A 134 13.15 14.35 14.32
CA GLY A 134 13.87 13.69 13.23
C GLY A 134 13.30 12.34 12.78
N VAL A 135 12.28 11.81 13.44
CA VAL A 135 11.68 10.52 13.04
C VAL A 135 10.82 10.67 11.79
N PRO A 136 10.82 9.65 10.90
CA PRO A 136 9.92 9.62 9.76
C PRO A 136 8.49 9.32 10.23
N ILE A 137 7.55 10.11 9.72
CA ILE A 137 6.12 9.92 9.88
C ILE A 137 5.44 9.85 8.50
N ILE A 138 4.24 9.30 8.44
CA ILE A 138 3.43 9.22 7.22
C ILE A 138 2.05 9.81 7.47
N LEU A 139 1.57 10.59 6.51
CA LEU A 139 0.27 11.23 6.57
C LEU A 139 -0.86 10.23 6.27
N LEU A 140 -1.92 10.25 7.08
CA LEU A 140 -3.06 9.32 6.97
C LEU A 140 -4.24 9.88 6.17
N ARG A 141 -4.27 11.20 5.93
CA ARG A 141 -5.36 11.90 5.23
C ARG A 141 -4.81 12.91 4.24
N ASN A 142 -5.65 13.26 3.28
CA ASN A 142 -5.38 14.40 2.40
C ASN A 142 -5.66 15.68 3.19
N ILE A 143 -4.67 16.57 3.29
CA ILE A 143 -4.83 17.90 3.90
C ILE A 143 -4.84 18.97 2.83
N ASN A 144 -3.85 18.95 1.93
CA ASN A 144 -3.69 19.96 0.89
C ASN A 144 -3.16 19.31 -0.40
N PRO A 145 -4.00 18.62 -1.18
CA PRO A 145 -3.58 18.04 -2.45
C PRO A 145 -3.16 19.10 -3.47
N PRO A 146 -2.13 18.86 -4.31
CA PRO A 146 -1.36 17.62 -4.42
C PRO A 146 -0.15 17.56 -3.47
N ARG A 147 0.00 18.52 -2.55
CA ARG A 147 1.19 18.72 -1.71
C ARG A 147 1.23 17.77 -0.51
N LEU A 148 0.14 17.70 0.24
CA LEU A 148 -0.03 16.87 1.44
C LEU A 148 -1.18 15.89 1.25
N CYS A 149 -0.84 14.72 0.71
CA CYS A 149 -1.76 13.62 0.46
C CYS A 149 -1.50 12.45 1.42
N ASN A 150 -2.50 11.58 1.58
CA ASN A 150 -2.34 10.30 2.27
C ASN A 150 -1.14 9.54 1.70
N GLY A 151 -0.27 9.03 2.56
CA GLY A 151 0.96 8.34 2.20
C GLY A 151 2.19 9.25 2.08
N THR A 152 2.05 10.58 2.15
CA THR A 152 3.19 11.49 2.14
C THR A 152 4.08 11.23 3.36
N ARG A 153 5.36 10.93 3.13
CA ARG A 153 6.35 10.77 4.20
C ARG A 153 6.95 12.11 4.56
N LEU A 154 7.06 12.37 5.85
CA LEU A 154 7.57 13.60 6.44
C LEU A 154 8.60 13.25 7.53
N SER A 155 9.51 14.17 7.84
CA SER A 155 10.40 14.07 9.01
C SER A 155 9.97 15.08 10.05
N VAL A 156 9.78 14.67 11.29
CA VAL A 156 9.47 15.59 12.39
C VAL A 156 10.62 16.59 12.56
N LYS A 157 10.31 17.89 12.52
CA LYS A 157 11.27 18.97 12.72
C LYS A 157 11.09 19.63 14.07
N LYS A 158 9.84 19.91 14.45
CA LYS A 158 9.48 20.49 15.75
C LYS A 158 8.14 19.96 16.24
N MET A 159 8.05 19.74 17.55
CA MET A 159 6.85 19.24 18.23
C MET A 159 6.32 20.33 19.17
N MET A 160 5.11 20.80 18.92
CA MET A 160 4.40 21.77 19.77
C MET A 160 3.06 21.16 20.22
N ASN A 161 2.34 21.79 21.15
CA ASN A 161 1.14 21.19 21.76
C ASN A 161 0.04 20.83 20.73
N ASN A 162 -0.20 21.72 19.77
CA ASN A 162 -1.30 21.62 18.81
C ASN A 162 -0.85 21.58 17.34
N VAL A 163 0.46 21.68 17.08
CA VAL A 163 1.04 21.71 15.73
C VAL A 163 2.34 20.91 15.71
N ILE A 164 2.54 20.11 14.67
CA ILE A 164 3.83 19.49 14.35
C ILE A 164 4.39 20.19 13.12
N GLU A 165 5.62 20.69 13.22
CA GLU A 165 6.39 21.13 12.06
C GLU A 165 7.15 19.92 11.49
N ALA A 166 7.01 19.67 10.20
CA ALA A 166 7.65 18.54 9.54
C ALA A 166 8.13 18.89 8.12
N THR A 167 9.20 18.24 7.68
CA THR A 167 9.78 18.44 6.34
C THR A 167 9.35 17.32 5.40
N ILE A 168 8.92 17.64 4.18
CA ILE A 168 8.52 16.64 3.17
C ILE A 168 9.73 15.84 2.68
N LEU A 169 9.63 14.51 2.72
CA LEU A 169 10.75 13.61 2.43
C LEU A 169 10.82 13.15 0.97
N THR A 170 9.68 13.03 0.30
CA THR A 170 9.57 12.40 -1.01
C THR A 170 8.68 13.21 -1.96
N GLY A 171 8.82 12.95 -3.27
CA GLY A 171 7.98 13.57 -4.30
C GLY A 171 8.43 14.97 -4.73
N LYS A 172 7.52 15.67 -5.43
CA LYS A 172 7.78 16.97 -6.08
C LYS A 172 8.10 18.09 -5.08
N PHE A 173 7.54 18.01 -3.87
CA PHE A 173 7.63 19.03 -2.83
C PHE A 173 8.68 18.71 -1.75
N LYS A 174 9.64 17.81 -2.07
CA LYS A 174 10.67 17.38 -1.13
C LYS A 174 11.49 18.57 -0.60
N GLY A 175 11.74 18.58 0.71
CA GLY A 175 12.53 19.59 1.41
C GLY A 175 11.72 20.76 1.93
N GLU A 176 10.43 20.87 1.57
CA GLU A 176 9.57 21.92 2.10
C GLU A 176 9.10 21.61 3.52
N ASP A 177 9.05 22.63 4.36
CA ASP A 177 8.48 22.55 5.70
C ASP A 177 6.98 22.82 5.67
N VAL A 178 6.25 22.05 6.49
CA VAL A 178 4.80 22.12 6.63
C VAL A 178 4.39 22.05 8.10
N LEU A 179 3.25 22.64 8.40
CA LEU A 179 2.62 22.58 9.72
C LEU A 179 1.43 21.63 9.67
N LEU A 180 1.42 20.66 10.58
CA LEU A 180 0.37 19.66 10.71
C LEU A 180 -0.45 19.95 11.97
N PRO A 181 -1.72 20.35 11.85
CA PRO A 181 -2.61 20.47 12.99
C PRO A 181 -3.20 19.11 13.39
N ARG A 182 -3.80 19.06 14.58
CA ARG A 182 -4.73 17.97 14.92
C ARG A 182 -5.99 18.12 14.08
N ILE A 183 -6.48 17.02 13.52
CA ILE A 183 -7.73 16.99 12.76
C ILE A 183 -8.66 15.91 13.32
N PRO A 184 -9.98 16.13 13.29
CA PRO A 184 -10.91 15.09 13.64
C PRO A 184 -11.02 14.04 12.54
N MET A 185 -11.05 12.77 12.94
CA MET A 185 -11.17 11.63 12.05
C MET A 185 -12.30 10.72 12.51
N ILE A 186 -13.21 10.42 11.60
CA ILE A 186 -14.34 9.51 11.81
C ILE A 186 -14.00 8.21 11.05
N PRO A 187 -13.82 7.08 11.74
CA PRO A 187 -13.71 5.77 11.11
C PRO A 187 -15.03 5.41 10.41
N THR A 188 -14.95 4.76 9.25
CA THR A 188 -16.14 4.36 8.47
C THR A 188 -16.58 2.92 8.73
N ASP A 189 -15.71 2.09 9.30
CA ASP A 189 -15.90 0.64 9.34
C ASP A 189 -16.20 0.16 10.78
N MET A 190 -17.12 0.84 11.46
CA MET A 190 -17.51 0.55 12.84
C MET A 190 -19.04 0.52 12.98
N PRO A 191 -19.59 -0.31 13.89
CA PRO A 191 -21.04 -0.38 14.12
C PRO A 191 -21.59 0.82 14.91
N PHE A 192 -20.76 1.81 15.24
CA PHE A 192 -21.10 3.04 15.92
C PHE A 192 -20.24 4.18 15.39
N GLU A 193 -20.71 5.42 15.57
CA GLU A 193 -20.02 6.61 15.10
C GLU A 193 -19.24 7.28 16.24
N PHE A 194 -17.93 7.39 16.07
CA PHE A 194 -17.09 8.20 16.96
C PHE A 194 -16.04 8.98 16.18
N LYS A 195 -15.53 10.01 16.80
CA LYS A 195 -14.55 10.95 16.27
C LYS A 195 -13.30 10.93 17.14
N ARG A 196 -12.16 10.78 16.48
CA ARG A 196 -10.82 10.91 17.09
C ARG A 196 -10.15 12.20 16.63
N LEU A 197 -9.92 13.14 17.53
CA LEU A 197 -9.14 14.35 17.29
C LEU A 197 -7.66 14.12 17.62
N GLN A 198 -6.82 14.07 16.60
CA GLN A 198 -5.40 13.77 16.72
C GLN A 198 -4.62 14.28 15.50
N PHE A 199 -3.29 14.35 15.58
CA PHE A 199 -2.48 14.56 14.37
C PHE A 199 -2.68 13.41 13.39
N PRO A 200 -2.92 13.68 12.09
CA PRO A 200 -3.25 12.65 11.10
C PRO A 200 -2.01 11.92 10.59
N VAL A 201 -1.17 11.44 11.51
CA VAL A 201 0.13 10.84 11.21
C VAL A 201 0.37 9.57 12.02
N ARG A 202 1.23 8.70 11.48
CA ARG A 202 1.81 7.55 12.18
C ARG A 202 3.32 7.50 11.95
N LEU A 203 4.06 6.83 12.83
CA LEU A 203 5.47 6.51 12.60
C LEU A 203 5.64 5.71 11.31
N ALA A 204 6.76 5.94 10.62
CA ALA A 204 6.99 5.41 9.27
C ALA A 204 8.43 4.93 9.05
N PHE A 205 9.03 4.27 10.05
CA PHE A 205 10.22 3.44 9.83
C PHE A 205 9.83 2.13 9.11
N ALA A 206 8.73 1.53 9.57
CA ALA A 206 8.06 0.42 8.92
C ALA A 206 6.71 0.86 8.32
N MET A 207 6.31 0.21 7.24
CA MET A 207 4.98 0.36 6.63
C MET A 207 4.57 -0.92 5.91
N THR A 208 3.29 -1.07 5.58
CA THR A 208 2.85 -2.22 4.78
C THR A 208 3.33 -2.13 3.34
N ILE A 209 3.53 -3.29 2.70
CA ILE A 209 3.89 -3.38 1.27
C ILE A 209 2.88 -2.61 0.41
N ASN A 210 1.58 -2.72 0.72
CA ASN A 210 0.52 -2.03 0.00
C ASN A 210 0.66 -0.50 0.08
N LYS A 211 1.06 0.04 1.25
CA LYS A 211 1.30 1.49 1.42
C LYS A 211 2.58 1.97 0.73
N ALA A 212 3.56 1.09 0.56
CA ALA A 212 4.79 1.39 -0.18
C ALA A 212 4.62 1.33 -1.71
N GLN A 213 3.49 0.85 -2.22
CA GLN A 213 3.21 0.78 -3.65
C GLN A 213 3.31 2.18 -4.28
N GLY A 214 4.01 2.28 -5.41
CA GLY A 214 4.28 3.55 -6.09
C GLY A 214 5.43 4.39 -5.48
N GLN A 215 5.87 4.10 -4.26
CA GLN A 215 7.02 4.77 -3.64
C GLN A 215 8.34 4.13 -4.12
N SER A 216 9.41 4.93 -4.16
CA SER A 216 10.76 4.44 -4.45
C SER A 216 11.62 4.58 -3.20
N LEU A 217 12.30 3.50 -2.81
CA LEU A 217 13.21 3.48 -1.68
C LEU A 217 14.64 3.28 -2.20
N GLN A 218 15.62 3.88 -1.52
CA GLN A 218 17.03 3.62 -1.80
C GLN A 218 17.49 2.35 -1.12
N VAL A 219 17.04 2.08 0.11
CA VAL A 219 17.28 0.83 0.84
C VAL A 219 15.97 0.34 1.42
N CYS A 220 15.71 -0.95 1.33
CA CYS A 220 14.49 -1.56 1.79
C CYS A 220 14.81 -2.77 2.65
N GLY A 221 14.25 -2.80 3.86
CA GLY A 221 14.08 -4.02 4.61
C GLY A 221 12.77 -4.69 4.25
N LEU A 222 12.72 -6.00 4.24
CA LEU A 222 11.50 -6.77 4.07
C LEU A 222 11.44 -7.79 5.20
N ASN A 223 10.46 -7.63 6.09
CA ASN A 223 10.18 -8.63 7.11
C ASN A 223 9.09 -9.57 6.59
N LEU A 224 9.47 -10.83 6.36
CA LEU A 224 8.62 -11.94 5.90
C LEU A 224 8.42 -13.00 6.99
N GLU A 225 8.61 -12.65 8.26
CA GLU A 225 8.18 -13.50 9.40
C GLU A 225 6.72 -13.93 9.22
N ASN A 226 5.87 -12.97 8.86
CA ASN A 226 4.56 -13.23 8.30
C ASN A 226 4.64 -13.19 6.76
N PRO A 227 4.28 -14.28 6.06
CA PRO A 227 4.39 -14.34 4.61
C PRO A 227 3.42 -13.38 3.91
N CYS A 228 3.75 -13.01 2.68
CA CYS A 228 2.83 -12.31 1.78
C CYS A 228 1.56 -13.15 1.56
N PHE A 229 0.41 -12.48 1.50
CA PHE A 229 -0.92 -13.12 1.44
C PHE A 229 -1.74 -12.74 0.21
N SER A 230 -1.26 -11.81 -0.63
CA SER A 230 -1.95 -11.40 -1.85
C SER A 230 -1.07 -11.53 -3.10
N HIS A 231 -1.74 -11.61 -4.26
CA HIS A 231 -1.11 -11.72 -5.57
C HIS A 231 -0.08 -10.63 -5.81
N GLY A 232 1.14 -11.02 -6.21
CA GLY A 232 2.18 -10.08 -6.61
C GLY A 232 2.72 -9.20 -5.47
N GLN A 233 2.29 -9.41 -4.22
CA GLN A 233 2.70 -8.60 -3.08
C GLN A 233 4.22 -8.68 -2.85
N LEU A 234 4.80 -9.89 -2.93
CA LEU A 234 6.24 -10.09 -2.83
C LEU A 234 7.00 -9.35 -3.95
N TYR A 235 6.48 -9.39 -5.18
CA TYR A 235 7.03 -8.62 -6.30
C TYR A 235 6.98 -7.11 -6.03
N VAL A 236 5.87 -6.59 -5.53
CA VAL A 236 5.72 -5.17 -5.19
C VAL A 236 6.75 -4.77 -4.13
N ALA A 237 6.97 -5.60 -3.11
CA ALA A 237 7.95 -5.37 -2.06
C ALA A 237 9.38 -5.32 -2.61
N CYS A 238 9.81 -6.36 -3.31
CA CYS A 238 11.17 -6.47 -3.84
C CYS A 238 11.47 -5.41 -4.91
N SER A 239 10.46 -4.96 -5.66
CA SER A 239 10.60 -3.91 -6.68
C SER A 239 10.77 -2.49 -6.11
N ARG A 240 10.76 -2.31 -4.78
CA ARG A 240 10.95 -0.98 -4.17
C ARG A 240 12.38 -0.45 -4.29
N VAL A 241 13.37 -1.33 -4.46
CA VAL A 241 14.78 -0.99 -4.67
C VAL A 241 15.23 -1.29 -6.10
N ARG A 242 16.42 -0.80 -6.46
CA ARG A 242 16.96 -0.93 -7.82
C ARG A 242 18.05 -1.99 -7.96
N LYS A 243 18.65 -2.41 -6.84
CA LYS A 243 19.81 -3.31 -6.80
C LYS A 243 19.66 -4.32 -5.66
N PRO A 244 20.20 -5.55 -5.82
CA PRO A 244 20.19 -6.57 -4.76
C PRO A 244 20.86 -6.09 -3.47
N SER A 245 21.92 -5.29 -3.58
CA SER A 245 22.71 -4.79 -2.44
C SER A 245 21.91 -3.96 -1.43
N ASP A 246 20.78 -3.43 -1.88
CA ASP A 246 19.92 -2.50 -1.15
C ASP A 246 18.64 -3.18 -0.62
N LEU A 247 18.45 -4.46 -0.92
CA LEU A 247 17.34 -5.28 -0.43
C LEU A 247 17.83 -6.19 0.71
N PHE A 248 17.38 -5.92 1.93
CA PHE A 248 17.60 -6.78 3.08
C PHE A 248 16.30 -7.52 3.41
N VAL A 249 16.38 -8.82 3.65
CA VAL A 249 15.19 -9.65 3.86
C VAL A 249 15.38 -10.51 5.09
N TYR A 250 14.48 -10.38 6.06
CA TYR A 250 14.29 -11.41 7.08
C TYR A 250 13.18 -12.34 6.60
N ALA A 251 13.51 -13.62 6.44
CA ALA A 251 12.58 -14.68 6.08
C ALA A 251 12.98 -15.93 6.89
N PRO A 252 12.09 -16.49 7.72
CA PRO A 252 12.37 -17.73 8.44
C PRO A 252 12.85 -18.82 7.46
N ASP A 253 13.97 -19.46 7.78
CA ASP A 253 14.65 -20.49 6.96
C ASP A 253 15.03 -20.04 5.54
N GLY A 254 15.07 -18.74 5.27
CA GLY A 254 15.30 -18.19 3.93
C GLY A 254 14.16 -18.47 2.93
N LYS A 255 12.99 -18.90 3.42
CA LYS A 255 11.83 -19.31 2.62
C LYS A 255 10.65 -18.37 2.81
N THR A 256 9.86 -18.19 1.76
CA THR A 256 8.63 -17.37 1.84
C THR A 256 7.58 -17.81 0.83
N ARG A 257 6.30 -17.47 1.09
CA ARG A 257 5.23 -17.72 0.12
C ARG A 257 5.24 -16.65 -0.97
N ASN A 258 5.26 -17.11 -2.22
CA ASN A 258 5.08 -16.26 -3.38
C ASN A 258 3.73 -16.56 -4.04
N ILE A 259 2.74 -15.70 -3.80
CA ILE A 259 1.41 -15.87 -4.35
C ILE A 259 1.37 -15.21 -5.74
N VAL A 260 1.38 -16.05 -6.76
CA VAL A 260 1.25 -15.63 -8.16
C VAL A 260 0.17 -16.47 -8.83
N TYR A 261 -0.84 -15.80 -9.36
CA TYR A 261 -1.85 -16.44 -10.18
C TYR A 261 -1.31 -16.51 -11.60
N ARG A 262 -1.09 -17.72 -12.12
CA ARG A 262 -0.60 -17.93 -13.48
C ARG A 262 -1.74 -17.69 -14.47
N ARG A 263 -1.45 -16.94 -15.53
CA ARG A 263 -2.35 -16.77 -16.68
C ARG A 263 -2.42 -18.10 -17.45
N LEU A 264 -3.60 -18.67 -17.65
CA LEU A 264 -3.79 -19.76 -18.61
C LEU A 264 -3.65 -19.20 -20.04
N SER A 265 -2.84 -19.85 -20.88
CA SER A 265 -2.76 -19.57 -22.31
C SER A 265 -3.79 -20.40 -23.09
N TRP A 266 -4.51 -19.76 -24.00
CA TRP A 266 -5.63 -20.32 -24.79
C TRP A 266 -5.27 -21.43 -25.81
N ASN A 267 -4.00 -21.79 -26.01
CA ASN A 267 -3.59 -22.58 -27.19
C ASN A 267 -3.67 -24.11 -27.05
N ASN A 268 -4.16 -24.66 -25.94
CA ASN A 268 -4.19 -26.12 -25.70
C ASN A 268 -5.59 -26.72 -25.52
N PHE A 269 -6.66 -25.99 -25.84
CA PHE A 269 -8.00 -26.58 -25.83
C PHE A 269 -8.28 -27.22 -27.20
N GLN A 270 -8.08 -28.53 -27.31
CA GLN A 270 -8.83 -29.33 -28.29
C GLN A 270 -10.19 -29.65 -27.69
N ASP A 271 -11.23 -29.52 -28.51
CA ASP A 271 -12.63 -29.68 -28.12
C ASP A 271 -12.87 -31.00 -27.37
N GLY A 272 -13.53 -30.87 -26.21
CA GLY A 272 -14.08 -32.00 -25.47
C GLY A 272 -13.22 -32.46 -24.30
N ASP A 273 -13.22 -31.71 -23.19
CA ASP A 273 -13.34 -32.31 -21.86
C ASP A 273 -13.78 -31.29 -20.80
N LEU A 274 -14.78 -31.69 -20.02
CA LEU A 274 -15.66 -30.88 -19.18
C LEU A 274 -15.06 -30.47 -17.80
N PHE A 275 -13.75 -30.25 -17.72
CA PHE A 275 -13.06 -29.87 -16.47
C PHE A 275 -12.37 -28.50 -16.58
N ASN A 276 -12.76 -27.56 -15.71
CA ASN A 276 -12.16 -26.24 -15.41
C ASN A 276 -12.97 -24.99 -15.84
N SER A 277 -14.14 -24.78 -15.25
CA SER A 277 -14.95 -23.56 -15.44
C SER A 277 -14.61 -22.37 -14.52
N CYS A 278 -13.52 -22.42 -13.72
CA CYS A 278 -13.11 -21.28 -12.87
C CYS A 278 -11.98 -20.41 -13.45
N GLN A 279 -11.48 -20.69 -14.66
CA GLN A 279 -10.15 -20.19 -15.05
C GLN A 279 -10.12 -19.32 -16.33
N VAL A 280 -11.28 -18.93 -16.86
CA VAL A 280 -11.36 -18.32 -18.21
C VAL A 280 -11.53 -16.78 -18.22
N ILE A 281 -11.84 -16.10 -17.11
CA ILE A 281 -12.04 -14.63 -17.17
C ILE A 281 -10.70 -13.85 -17.19
N TYR A 282 -9.66 -14.37 -16.54
CA TYR A 282 -8.38 -13.66 -16.40
C TYR A 282 -7.52 -13.61 -17.70
N SER A 283 -7.75 -14.52 -18.65
CA SER A 283 -6.88 -14.65 -19.82
C SER A 283 -7.26 -13.73 -20.99
N GLN A 284 -8.52 -13.29 -21.10
CA GLN A 284 -8.98 -12.43 -22.22
C GLN A 284 -8.77 -10.92 -22.02
N PHE A 285 -8.57 -10.41 -20.79
CA PHE A 285 -8.52 -8.95 -20.54
C PHE A 285 -7.18 -8.40 -20.04
N GLY A 286 -6.18 -9.26 -19.79
CA GLY A 286 -4.83 -8.87 -19.36
C GLY A 286 -3.91 -8.34 -20.47
N LEU A 287 -4.46 -7.79 -21.57
CA LEU A 287 -3.80 -6.80 -22.40
C LEU A 287 -4.63 -5.54 -22.20
N ALA A 288 -4.00 -4.51 -21.62
CA ALA A 288 -4.59 -3.21 -21.30
C ALA A 288 -5.89 -2.90 -22.07
N ILE A 289 -7.04 -2.98 -21.41
CA ILE A 289 -8.26 -2.35 -21.92
C ILE A 289 -7.97 -0.84 -21.90
N HIS A 290 -7.41 -0.34 -22.99
CA HIS A 290 -7.19 1.09 -23.17
C HIS A 290 -8.55 1.81 -23.09
N GLN A 291 -8.54 3.10 -22.74
CA GLN A 291 -9.74 3.92 -22.54
C GLN A 291 -10.78 3.83 -23.68
N ASN A 292 -10.36 3.41 -24.88
CA ASN A 292 -11.17 3.39 -26.10
C ASN A 292 -11.64 1.99 -26.54
N ASP A 293 -11.43 0.92 -25.77
CA ASP A 293 -11.83 -0.43 -26.16
C ASP A 293 -13.28 -0.75 -25.74
N HIS A 294 -14.23 -0.04 -26.35
CA HIS A 294 -15.66 -0.17 -26.09
C HIS A 294 -16.23 -1.53 -26.50
N GLN A 295 -15.65 -2.15 -27.53
CA GLN A 295 -16.17 -3.38 -28.10
C GLN A 295 -15.90 -4.59 -27.20
N ALA A 296 -14.71 -4.65 -26.60
CA ALA A 296 -14.37 -5.70 -25.64
C ALA A 296 -15.21 -5.61 -24.36
N ARG A 297 -15.47 -4.40 -23.85
CA ARG A 297 -16.34 -4.16 -22.69
C ARG A 297 -17.78 -4.59 -22.95
N ARG A 298 -18.31 -4.26 -24.12
CA ARG A 298 -19.67 -4.62 -24.51
C ARG A 298 -19.86 -6.14 -24.61
N ARG A 299 -18.90 -6.85 -25.21
CA ARG A 299 -18.91 -8.32 -25.27
C ARG A 299 -18.92 -8.97 -23.89
N PHE A 300 -18.17 -8.42 -22.92
CA PHE A 300 -18.18 -8.93 -21.55
C PHE A 300 -19.56 -8.77 -20.89
N VAL A 301 -20.16 -7.58 -21.02
CA VAL A 301 -21.49 -7.28 -20.45
C VAL A 301 -22.59 -8.13 -21.09
N GLU A 302 -22.46 -8.48 -22.36
CA GLU A 302 -23.40 -9.35 -23.07
C GLU A 302 -23.17 -10.85 -22.74
N TRP A 303 -21.93 -11.25 -22.43
CA TRP A 303 -21.58 -12.63 -22.11
C TRP A 303 -21.87 -13.02 -20.65
N ALA A 304 -21.51 -12.15 -19.69
CA ALA A 304 -21.58 -12.48 -18.25
C ALA A 304 -22.98 -12.88 -17.74
N PRO A 305 -24.09 -12.27 -18.17
CA PRO A 305 -25.44 -12.68 -17.76
C PRO A 305 -25.80 -14.11 -18.20
N ASN A 306 -25.31 -14.55 -19.37
CA ASN A 306 -25.57 -15.88 -19.89
C ASN A 306 -24.85 -16.95 -19.06
N GLU A 307 -23.62 -16.67 -18.61
CA GLU A 307 -22.87 -17.60 -17.75
C GLU A 307 -23.45 -17.69 -16.33
N ILE A 308 -23.95 -16.57 -15.78
CA ILE A 308 -24.66 -16.56 -14.48
C ILE A 308 -25.88 -17.49 -14.53
N ALA A 309 -26.57 -17.57 -15.67
CA ALA A 309 -27.74 -18.41 -15.85
C ALA A 309 -27.41 -19.90 -16.05
N VAL A 310 -26.24 -20.21 -16.62
CA VAL A 310 -25.85 -21.58 -17.01
C VAL A 310 -25.00 -22.28 -15.95
N VAL A 311 -24.19 -21.54 -15.18
CA VAL A 311 -23.24 -22.11 -14.22
C VAL A 311 -23.69 -21.84 -12.77
N PRO A 312 -24.09 -22.88 -12.02
CA PRO A 312 -24.40 -22.75 -10.59
C PRO A 312 -23.19 -22.22 -9.81
N ASP A 313 -23.43 -21.29 -8.89
CA ASP A 313 -22.41 -20.61 -8.09
C ASP A 313 -21.36 -19.80 -8.90
N PHE A 314 -21.65 -19.43 -10.16
CA PHE A 314 -20.75 -18.60 -10.97
C PHE A 314 -20.30 -17.31 -10.25
N HIS A 315 -21.21 -16.65 -9.55
CA HIS A 315 -20.93 -15.46 -8.74
C HIS A 315 -19.94 -15.69 -7.59
N LYS A 316 -19.79 -16.92 -7.07
CA LYS A 316 -18.79 -17.29 -6.04
C LYS A 316 -17.44 -17.66 -6.64
N ARG A 317 -17.40 -17.88 -7.96
CA ARG A 317 -16.22 -18.26 -8.75
C ARG A 317 -15.55 -17.05 -9.41
N ILE A 318 -16.14 -15.86 -9.28
CA ILE A 318 -15.61 -14.58 -9.74
C ILE A 318 -14.94 -13.85 -8.56
N LEU A 319 -13.68 -13.42 -8.71
CA LEU A 319 -12.88 -12.78 -7.64
C LEU A 319 -12.61 -11.30 -7.88
N PHE A 320 -13.40 -10.46 -7.19
CA PHE A 320 -13.24 -9.01 -6.93
C PHE A 320 -11.77 -8.56 -6.68
N SER A 321 -11.06 -7.74 -7.50
CA SER A 321 -9.74 -7.18 -7.07
C SER A 321 -9.53 -5.70 -7.44
N ASP A 322 -9.53 -4.89 -6.38
CA ASP A 322 -9.50 -3.42 -6.23
C ASP A 322 -10.87 -2.71 -6.14
N GLU A 323 -11.00 -1.86 -5.12
CA GLU A 323 -12.19 -1.06 -4.85
C GLU A 323 -12.12 0.19 -5.73
N ALA A 324 -13.05 0.31 -6.68
CA ALA A 324 -13.15 1.46 -7.55
C ALA A 324 -14.33 2.33 -7.13
N HIS A 325 -14.05 3.59 -6.78
CA HIS A 325 -15.08 4.60 -6.52
C HIS A 325 -15.39 5.37 -7.82
N PHE A 326 -16.64 5.29 -8.26
CA PHE A 326 -17.16 6.08 -9.36
C PHE A 326 -17.99 7.23 -8.83
N TRP A 327 -17.70 8.44 -9.28
CA TRP A 327 -18.55 9.59 -8.98
C TRP A 327 -19.63 9.67 -10.06
N LEU A 328 -20.90 9.74 -9.67
CA LEU A 328 -22.04 9.81 -10.60
C LEU A 328 -22.18 11.19 -11.28
N ASN A 329 -21.14 12.03 -11.21
CA ASN A 329 -21.10 13.36 -11.81
C ASN A 329 -20.60 13.36 -13.27
N GLY A 330 -20.50 12.18 -13.90
CA GLY A 330 -20.14 12.04 -15.31
C GLY A 330 -18.63 12.04 -15.62
N TYR A 331 -17.75 12.16 -14.62
CA TYR A 331 -16.30 12.20 -14.84
C TYR A 331 -15.58 11.00 -14.21
N VAL A 332 -14.86 10.23 -15.03
CA VAL A 332 -14.06 9.08 -14.58
C VAL A 332 -12.70 9.58 -14.09
N ASN A 333 -12.56 9.70 -12.77
CA ASN A 333 -11.30 9.86 -12.03
C ASN A 333 -10.40 11.07 -12.46
N LYS A 334 -10.32 12.09 -11.59
CA LYS A 334 -9.47 13.28 -11.77
C LYS A 334 -7.97 12.98 -11.96
N GLN A 335 -7.47 11.81 -11.56
CA GLN A 335 -6.06 11.43 -11.73
C GLN A 335 -5.72 10.94 -13.15
N ASN A 336 -6.73 10.57 -13.96
CA ASN A 336 -6.55 10.04 -15.31
C ASN A 336 -7.09 10.96 -16.44
N CYS A 337 -7.70 12.09 -16.10
CA CYS A 337 -8.09 13.10 -17.09
C CYS A 337 -6.93 14.08 -17.33
N ARG A 338 -6.24 13.93 -18.48
CA ARG A 338 -5.36 14.97 -19.04
C ARG A 338 -6.04 15.56 -20.26
N ILE A 339 -6.36 16.84 -20.21
CA ILE A 339 -6.86 17.61 -21.35
C ILE A 339 -5.63 18.16 -22.08
N TRP A 340 -5.48 17.81 -23.35
CA TRP A 340 -4.46 18.39 -24.23
C TRP A 340 -5.12 19.50 -25.03
N SER A 341 -4.58 20.71 -24.94
CA SER A 341 -5.05 21.90 -25.65
C SER A 341 -3.85 22.78 -25.99
N GLU A 342 -3.88 23.46 -27.13
CA GLU A 342 -2.82 24.39 -27.55
C GLU A 342 -2.77 25.65 -26.68
N ALA A 343 -3.85 25.95 -25.94
CA ALA A 343 -3.92 27.03 -24.96
C ALA A 343 -4.63 26.58 -23.67
N ASN A 344 -4.32 27.22 -22.54
CA ASN A 344 -4.90 26.89 -21.23
C ASN A 344 -6.43 27.10 -21.24
N PRO A 345 -7.26 26.04 -21.14
CA PRO A 345 -8.70 26.20 -21.20
C PRO A 345 -9.23 26.83 -19.90
N GLN A 346 -9.70 28.08 -19.96
CA GLN A 346 -10.35 28.76 -18.83
C GLN A 346 -11.84 28.39 -18.71
N VAL A 347 -12.16 27.11 -18.79
CA VAL A 347 -13.53 26.62 -18.63
C VAL A 347 -13.74 26.24 -17.17
N TYR A 348 -14.57 27.01 -16.47
CA TYR A 348 -15.01 26.71 -15.11
C TYR A 348 -16.31 25.92 -15.18
N VAL A 349 -16.33 24.73 -14.58
CA VAL A 349 -17.53 23.91 -14.44
C VAL A 349 -17.84 23.81 -12.96
N GLU A 350 -18.98 24.34 -12.54
CA GLU A 350 -19.48 24.17 -11.17
C GLU A 350 -19.87 22.70 -10.95
N THR A 351 -19.40 22.11 -9.85
CA THR A 351 -19.73 20.74 -9.47
C THR A 351 -20.13 20.67 -7.99
N PRO A 352 -21.05 19.78 -7.61
CA PRO A 352 -21.44 19.58 -6.21
C PRO A 352 -20.23 19.21 -5.33
N LEU A 353 -20.15 19.77 -4.12
CA LEU A 353 -19.06 19.51 -3.16
C LEU A 353 -19.01 18.04 -2.72
N HIS A 354 -20.14 17.35 -2.74
CA HIS A 354 -20.32 15.95 -2.37
C HIS A 354 -21.13 15.19 -3.44
N PRO A 355 -20.54 14.83 -4.58
CA PRO A 355 -21.24 14.04 -5.58
C PRO A 355 -21.52 12.63 -5.05
N GLU A 356 -22.67 12.07 -5.42
CA GLU A 356 -22.98 10.66 -5.12
C GLU A 356 -21.90 9.75 -5.69
N LYS A 357 -21.51 8.75 -4.90
CA LYS A 357 -20.47 7.80 -5.22
C LYS A 357 -21.05 6.39 -5.27
N LEU A 358 -20.71 5.67 -6.34
CA LEU A 358 -20.96 4.25 -6.46
C LEU A 358 -19.63 3.53 -6.19
N THR A 359 -19.60 2.75 -5.12
CA THR A 359 -18.49 1.81 -4.89
C THR A 359 -18.79 0.55 -5.68
N VAL A 360 -17.95 0.27 -6.67
CA VAL A 360 -18.07 -0.95 -7.47
C VAL A 360 -16.83 -1.80 -7.20
N TRP A 361 -17.08 -3.06 -6.92
CA TRP A 361 -16.04 -4.08 -6.82
C TRP A 361 -15.69 -4.48 -8.26
N CYS A 362 -14.47 -4.23 -8.71
CA CYS A 362 -14.01 -4.58 -10.07
C CYS A 362 -13.01 -5.75 -10.00
N THR A 363 -13.21 -6.81 -10.80
CA THR A 363 -12.29 -7.96 -10.91
C THR A 363 -11.33 -7.65 -12.03
N LEU A 364 -10.03 -7.80 -11.80
CA LEU A 364 -9.12 -8.10 -12.91
C LEU A 364 -9.24 -9.58 -13.28
#